data_AF-A0A078KYL6-F1
#
_entry.id   AF-A0A078KYL6-F1
#
_cell.length_a   1.000
_cell.length_b   1.000
_cell.length_c   1.000
_cell.angle_alpha   90.00
_cell.angle_beta   90.00
_cell.angle_gamma   90.00
#
_symmetry.space_group_name_H-M   'P 1'
#
loop_
_entity.id
_entity.type
_entity.pdbx_description
1 polymer ?
#
loop_
_entity_poly.entity_id
_entity_poly.type
_entity_poly.pdbx_seq_one_letter_code
_entity_poly.pdbx_strand_id
1 'polypeptide(L)'
;MTEGENYAGGLELNFFDSADFEVENPLNPGENAAIIARNAMRILMMGWNEDWQDLVSWRVFSAVFIERDPELLRGMRLGFQQGFQHLYTQLVGQELDPMQFNQAQLFIANCMSLLPFSDLNPFESMAIPQWIDGSWRMVDYKVTPIELTPTSGFRKLFINDDDRVFAYGLEPIRDSEAEPHLIFMGTTYPAGQGFNVQVNTDLEAFETPGKILYRQGRDKIAKWLEKQGKKVHVCGTSLGGSLSLLLAIDQGDKLSRVDALNPPGLYEPWHKSRFDHWDELSEKPPVFIQKQGDDHVSKFGIWKKEWDLLHVTPPEFLQNAGGFVDHALNYAGFAETRFVGVDTEADNESRKTRNFWLYTVLRSLAYVGHEFYRYLILPTVRYVANHKLALAVTAALIVGGLFIPGVTPAMLLIVASAPISFYLICKFADALDVIFGWKEVKEAPCHSADLPRNEDLDMYSNEIVESFSYKEIETYYQAKRCTLKGKSFLPKVSDSQLEEGLSKRELLSRSRDPFYAEQSVDITATKAKIHNIKQTISLVNRFSHFQGASEELKAQLQEEHNSYTLGKV
;
A
#
# COMPACT_ATOMS: atom_id res chain seq x y z
N MET A 1 24.45 -13.84 6.07
CA MET A 1 25.44 -12.91 6.68
C MET A 1 26.22 -13.61 7.78
N THR A 2 27.45 -13.17 8.09
CA THR A 2 28.21 -13.67 9.25
C THR A 2 27.94 -12.85 10.50
N GLU A 3 27.99 -13.50 11.68
CA GLU A 3 27.80 -12.80 12.95
C GLU A 3 28.89 -11.72 13.15
N GLY A 4 28.48 -10.50 13.49
CA GLY A 4 29.40 -9.40 13.75
C GLY A 4 29.90 -8.65 12.50
N GLU A 5 29.47 -9.05 11.31
CA GLU A 5 29.80 -8.38 10.05
C GLU A 5 29.11 -7.02 9.94
N ASN A 6 29.86 -5.96 9.63
CA ASN A 6 29.27 -4.65 9.35
C ASN A 6 28.75 -4.62 7.91
N TYR A 7 27.43 -4.51 7.75
CA TYR A 7 26.78 -4.56 6.44
C TYR A 7 26.59 -3.19 5.78
N ALA A 8 26.26 -2.18 6.59
CA ALA A 8 25.95 -0.83 6.17
C ALA A 8 26.39 0.18 7.25
N GLY A 9 26.59 1.44 6.86
CA GLY A 9 27.00 2.52 7.77
C GLY A 9 27.84 3.59 7.07
N GLY A 10 28.09 4.71 7.76
CA GLY A 10 29.00 5.76 7.30
C GLY A 10 28.43 6.73 6.25
N LEU A 11 27.11 6.73 6.02
CA LEU A 11 26.42 7.68 5.16
C LEU A 11 25.37 8.46 5.97
N GLU A 12 25.46 9.79 5.94
CA GLU A 12 24.43 10.67 6.46
C GLU A 12 23.41 10.97 5.36
N LEU A 13 22.13 10.69 5.61
CA LEU A 13 21.02 10.97 4.73
C LEU A 13 19.91 11.64 5.52
N ASN A 14 19.60 12.87 5.14
CA ASN A 14 18.47 13.61 5.70
C ASN A 14 17.25 13.43 4.81
N PHE A 15 16.07 13.24 5.39
CA PHE A 15 14.83 13.18 4.60
C PHE A 15 14.34 14.58 4.21
N PHE A 16 14.67 15.62 4.98
CA PHE A 16 14.38 17.02 4.66
C PHE A 16 15.62 17.88 4.91
N ASP A 17 15.64 19.11 4.39
CA ASP A 17 16.76 20.05 4.53
C ASP A 17 17.10 20.38 6.01
N SER A 18 16.14 20.25 6.93
CA SER A 18 16.34 20.44 8.37
C SER A 18 15.47 19.48 9.18
N ALA A 19 16.03 19.03 10.32
CA ALA A 19 15.35 18.27 11.36
C ALA A 19 14.43 19.13 12.25
N ASP A 20 14.59 20.46 12.21
CA ASP A 20 13.77 21.40 12.98
C ASP A 20 12.32 21.40 12.50
N PHE A 21 11.39 21.56 13.44
CA PHE A 21 9.98 21.66 13.10
C PHE A 21 9.64 22.99 12.44
N GLU A 22 8.86 22.90 11.37
CA GLU A 22 8.25 24.06 10.73
C GLU A 22 7.13 24.60 11.62
N VAL A 23 7.04 25.94 11.70
CA VAL A 23 6.02 26.64 12.49
C VAL A 23 4.76 26.80 11.65
N GLU A 24 3.62 26.40 12.19
CA GLU A 24 2.32 26.59 11.55
C GLU A 24 2.03 28.08 11.31
N ASN A 25 1.43 28.39 10.15
CA ASN A 25 1.01 29.74 9.81
C ASN A 25 -0.52 29.89 10.02
N PRO A 26 -0.96 30.65 11.04
CA PRO A 26 -2.40 30.84 11.30
C PRO A 26 -3.15 31.50 10.13
N LEU A 27 -2.43 32.19 9.24
CA LEU A 27 -2.99 32.89 8.08
C LEU A 27 -3.20 31.98 6.86
N ASN A 28 -2.64 30.76 6.86
CA ASN A 28 -2.81 29.79 5.77
C ASN A 28 -3.12 28.37 6.30
N PRO A 29 -4.35 28.12 6.78
CA PRO A 29 -4.72 26.82 7.37
C PRO A 29 -4.56 25.61 6.44
N GLY A 30 -4.62 25.83 5.12
CA GLY A 30 -4.40 24.78 4.12
C GLY A 30 -2.95 24.30 4.08
N GLU A 31 -1.99 25.19 4.32
CA GLU A 31 -0.56 24.88 4.38
C GLU A 31 -0.18 24.18 5.70
N ASN A 32 -0.91 24.47 6.79
CA ASN A 32 -0.66 23.86 8.09
C ASN A 32 -0.79 22.34 8.07
N ALA A 33 -1.69 21.79 7.24
CA ALA A 33 -1.82 20.33 7.11
C ALA A 33 -0.52 19.68 6.58
N ALA A 34 0.10 20.32 5.58
CA ALA A 34 1.37 19.88 5.02
C ALA A 34 2.54 20.08 6.01
N ILE A 35 2.54 21.18 6.77
CA ILE A 35 3.53 21.44 7.83
C ILE A 35 3.46 20.34 8.91
N ILE A 36 2.27 20.05 9.45
CA ILE A 36 2.06 19.00 10.45
C ILE A 36 2.55 17.65 9.92
N ALA A 37 2.18 17.32 8.67
CA ALA A 37 2.60 16.09 8.03
C ALA A 37 4.14 15.98 7.90
N ARG A 38 4.81 17.05 7.45
CA ARG A 38 6.28 17.09 7.36
C ARG A 38 6.95 16.96 8.72
N ASN A 39 6.45 17.65 9.74
CA ASN A 39 6.99 17.53 11.10
C ASN A 39 6.82 16.11 11.66
N ALA A 40 5.70 15.43 11.40
CA ALA A 40 5.55 14.02 11.75
C ALA A 40 6.56 13.13 11.01
N MET A 41 6.81 13.39 9.72
CA MET A 41 7.83 12.67 8.94
C MET A 41 9.26 12.97 9.41
N ARG A 42 9.56 14.18 9.89
CA ARG A 42 10.85 14.50 10.52
C ARG A 42 11.12 13.59 11.70
N ILE A 43 10.13 13.39 12.58
CA ILE A 43 10.26 12.43 13.67
C ILE A 43 10.56 11.04 13.11
N LEU A 44 9.72 10.54 12.21
CA LEU A 44 9.81 9.17 11.72
C LEU A 44 11.10 8.87 10.94
N MET A 45 11.61 9.83 10.15
CA MET A 45 12.69 9.62 9.19
C MET A 45 14.03 10.24 9.59
N MET A 46 14.01 11.25 10.46
CA MET A 46 15.19 12.01 10.90
C MET A 46 15.40 11.94 12.40
N GLY A 47 14.67 11.06 13.09
CA GLY A 47 14.85 10.75 14.51
C GLY A 47 14.02 11.57 15.47
N TRP A 48 14.09 11.17 16.74
CA TRP A 48 13.33 11.80 17.82
C TRP A 48 13.82 13.23 18.10
N ASN A 49 12.89 14.16 18.28
CA ASN A 49 13.16 15.53 18.70
C ASN A 49 12.55 15.78 20.09
N GLU A 50 13.24 16.52 20.96
CA GLU A 50 12.72 16.89 22.29
C GLU A 50 11.40 17.67 22.19
N ASP A 51 11.23 18.45 21.11
CA ASP A 51 10.06 19.29 20.84
C ASP A 51 8.86 18.51 20.25
N TRP A 52 8.85 17.17 20.27
CA TRP A 52 7.76 16.34 19.72
C TRP A 52 6.36 16.71 20.24
N GLN A 53 6.28 17.31 21.43
CA GLN A 53 5.03 17.73 22.05
C GLN A 53 4.33 18.84 21.24
N ASP A 54 5.08 19.58 20.43
CA ASP A 54 4.53 20.64 19.57
C ASP A 54 3.64 20.09 18.45
N LEU A 55 3.75 18.80 18.12
CA LEU A 55 2.84 18.11 17.21
C LEU A 55 1.50 17.72 17.85
N VAL A 56 1.38 17.79 19.17
CA VAL A 56 0.18 17.36 19.88
C VAL A 56 -0.88 18.46 19.78
N SER A 57 -1.77 18.30 18.79
CA SER A 57 -2.95 19.16 18.62
C SER A 57 -4.24 18.36 18.67
N TRP A 58 -5.37 19.02 18.93
CA TRP A 58 -6.69 18.39 18.83
C TRP A 58 -6.96 17.82 17.42
N ARG A 59 -6.46 18.52 16.38
CA ARG A 59 -6.56 18.06 15.00
C ARG A 59 -5.83 16.73 14.80
N VAL A 60 -4.57 16.64 15.24
CA VAL A 60 -3.78 15.39 15.16
C VAL A 60 -4.42 14.29 16.00
N PHE A 61 -4.87 14.59 17.22
CA PHE A 61 -5.58 13.63 18.05
C PHE A 61 -6.83 13.08 17.35
N SER A 62 -7.66 13.96 16.77
CA SER A 62 -8.85 13.56 16.04
C SER A 62 -8.49 12.71 14.81
N ALA A 63 -7.45 13.12 14.06
CA ALA A 63 -6.97 12.41 12.89
C ALA A 63 -6.47 10.98 13.19
N VAL A 64 -5.88 10.77 14.37
CA VAL A 64 -5.31 9.49 14.80
C VAL A 64 -6.36 8.58 15.46
N PHE A 65 -7.28 9.14 16.24
CA PHE A 65 -8.17 8.36 17.12
C PHE A 65 -9.66 8.38 16.74
N ILE A 66 -10.12 9.37 15.97
CA ILE A 66 -11.54 9.58 15.69
C ILE A 66 -11.85 9.31 14.22
N GLU A 67 -11.28 10.09 13.32
CA GLU A 67 -11.57 10.06 11.89
C GLU A 67 -10.39 10.60 11.10
N ARG A 68 -10.05 9.96 9.98
CA ARG A 68 -8.96 10.39 9.11
C ARG A 68 -9.17 11.80 8.59
N ASP A 69 -8.09 12.55 8.48
CA ASP A 69 -8.08 13.89 7.88
C ASP A 69 -7.48 13.81 6.47
N PRO A 70 -8.29 13.93 5.39
CA PRO A 70 -7.80 13.85 4.01
C PRO A 70 -6.74 14.90 3.67
N GLU A 71 -6.77 16.07 4.32
CA GLU A 71 -5.79 17.13 4.08
C GLU A 71 -4.44 16.79 4.73
N LEU A 72 -4.43 16.17 5.91
CA LEU A 72 -3.20 15.66 6.52
C LEU A 72 -2.60 14.54 5.66
N LEU A 73 -3.43 13.62 5.17
CA LEU A 73 -2.99 12.53 4.28
C LEU A 73 -2.42 13.08 2.96
N ARG A 74 -3.08 14.08 2.36
CA ARG A 74 -2.56 14.81 1.18
C ARG A 74 -1.22 15.47 1.48
N GLY A 75 -1.10 16.14 2.63
CA GLY A 75 0.14 16.73 3.11
C GLY A 75 1.27 15.71 3.32
N MET A 76 0.93 14.51 3.83
CA MET A 76 1.90 13.41 3.96
C MET A 76 2.42 12.96 2.60
N ARG A 77 1.55 12.75 1.60
CA ARG A 77 2.00 12.38 0.25
C ARG A 77 2.92 13.43 -0.37
N LEU A 78 2.60 14.71 -0.19
CA LEU A 78 3.47 15.81 -0.63
C LEU A 78 4.83 15.79 0.08
N GLY A 79 4.85 15.65 1.40
CA GLY A 79 6.11 15.63 2.14
C GLY A 79 6.96 14.38 1.87
N PHE A 80 6.35 13.23 1.59
CA PHE A 80 7.08 12.06 1.06
C PHE A 80 7.74 12.38 -0.29
N GLN A 81 7.03 13.01 -1.23
CA GLN A 81 7.63 13.41 -2.50
C GLN A 81 8.81 14.38 -2.31
N GLN A 82 8.64 15.38 -1.45
CA GLN A 82 9.68 16.35 -1.13
C GLN A 82 10.90 15.67 -0.51
N GLY A 83 10.69 14.71 0.39
CA GLY A 83 11.80 14.02 1.02
C GLY A 83 12.53 13.05 0.10
N PHE A 84 11.81 12.34 -0.77
CA PHE A 84 12.44 11.56 -1.85
C PHE A 84 13.26 12.45 -2.80
N GLN A 85 12.75 13.64 -3.13
CA GLN A 85 13.49 14.61 -3.95
C GLN A 85 14.78 15.07 -3.26
N HIS A 86 14.72 15.37 -1.96
CA HIS A 86 15.88 15.77 -1.18
C HIS A 86 16.89 14.62 -0.99
N LEU A 87 16.43 13.38 -0.88
CA LEU A 87 17.33 12.22 -0.88
C LEU A 87 18.05 12.05 -2.22
N TYR A 88 17.32 12.22 -3.33
CA TYR A 88 17.93 12.13 -4.65
C TYR A 88 19.03 13.16 -4.85
N THR A 89 18.85 14.41 -4.39
CA THR A 89 19.90 15.44 -4.51
C THR A 89 21.14 15.13 -3.69
N GLN A 90 21.00 14.40 -2.58
CA GLN A 90 22.14 13.92 -1.79
C GLN A 90 22.87 12.75 -2.46
N LEU A 91 22.16 11.89 -3.20
CA LEU A 91 22.70 10.65 -3.78
C LEU A 91 23.24 10.81 -5.21
N VAL A 92 22.64 11.69 -6.01
CA VAL A 92 22.99 11.85 -7.42
C VAL A 92 24.43 12.31 -7.60
N GLY A 93 25.19 11.58 -8.42
CA GLY A 93 26.60 11.89 -8.71
C GLY A 93 27.59 11.56 -7.58
N GLN A 94 27.13 10.94 -6.48
CA GLN A 94 28.02 10.47 -5.42
C GLN A 94 28.63 9.10 -5.77
N GLU A 95 29.91 8.94 -5.44
CA GLU A 95 30.57 7.63 -5.42
C GLU A 95 30.46 7.06 -4.00
N LEU A 96 29.52 6.13 -3.81
CA LEU A 96 29.31 5.46 -2.54
C LEU A 96 30.14 4.19 -2.46
N ASP A 97 30.79 3.95 -1.33
CA ASP A 97 31.35 2.63 -1.05
C ASP A 97 30.22 1.58 -0.83
N PRO A 98 30.53 0.28 -0.79
CA PRO A 98 29.50 -0.75 -0.63
C PRO A 98 28.65 -0.63 0.65
N MET A 99 29.23 -0.18 1.77
CA MET A 99 28.49 -0.02 3.03
C MET A 99 27.55 1.18 2.99
N GLN A 100 28.03 2.29 2.42
CA GLN A 100 27.22 3.50 2.21
C GLN A 100 26.09 3.23 1.21
N PHE A 101 26.38 2.51 0.13
CA PHE A 101 25.37 2.08 -0.84
C PHE A 101 24.29 1.20 -0.19
N ASN A 102 24.68 0.22 0.62
CA ASN A 102 23.75 -0.61 1.36
C ASN A 102 22.90 0.22 2.34
N GLN A 103 23.50 1.20 3.02
CA GLN A 103 22.77 2.11 3.91
C GLN A 103 21.73 2.93 3.15
N ALA A 104 22.08 3.50 1.99
CA ALA A 104 21.15 4.24 1.15
C ALA A 104 19.95 3.38 0.72
N GLN A 105 20.20 2.14 0.30
CA GLN A 105 19.14 1.20 -0.10
C GLN A 105 18.21 0.86 1.08
N LEU A 106 18.76 0.56 2.26
CA LEU A 106 17.95 0.30 3.47
C LEU A 106 17.13 1.53 3.88
N PHE A 107 17.72 2.72 3.83
CA PHE A 107 17.02 3.96 4.19
C PHE A 107 15.84 4.25 3.25
N ILE A 108 16.04 4.13 1.93
CA ILE A 108 14.97 4.32 0.94
C ILE A 108 13.86 3.26 1.13
N ALA A 109 14.21 2.00 1.36
CA ALA A 109 13.24 0.94 1.63
C ALA A 109 12.44 1.18 2.92
N ASN A 110 13.08 1.71 3.97
CA ASN A 110 12.42 2.10 5.22
C ASN A 110 11.45 3.27 4.99
N CYS A 111 11.86 4.29 4.22
CA CYS A 111 11.00 5.39 3.82
C CYS A 111 9.77 4.89 3.04
N MET A 112 9.97 4.01 2.05
CA MET A 112 8.87 3.39 1.30
C MET A 112 7.95 2.56 2.19
N SER A 113 8.49 1.84 3.17
CA SER A 113 7.70 1.02 4.10
C SER A 113 6.70 1.83 4.94
N LEU A 114 6.96 3.13 5.14
CA LEU A 114 6.09 4.07 5.85
C LEU A 114 5.17 4.87 4.91
N LEU A 115 5.41 4.83 3.60
CA LEU A 115 4.60 5.55 2.61
C LEU A 115 3.09 5.19 2.65
N PRO A 116 2.68 3.92 2.85
CA PRO A 116 1.26 3.55 2.90
C PRO A 116 0.42 4.25 3.97
N PHE A 117 1.04 4.77 5.05
CA PHE A 117 0.33 5.48 6.12
C PHE A 117 -0.24 6.83 5.65
N SER A 118 0.14 7.29 4.46
CA SER A 118 -0.39 8.50 3.81
C SER A 118 -1.64 8.26 2.95
N ASP A 119 -2.18 7.04 2.92
CA ASP A 119 -3.27 6.62 2.03
C ASP A 119 -2.97 7.01 0.57
N LEU A 120 -2.05 6.28 -0.07
CA LEU A 120 -1.58 6.61 -1.41
C LEU A 120 -2.75 6.72 -2.40
N ASN A 121 -2.81 7.85 -3.12
CA ASN A 121 -3.85 8.13 -4.07
C ASN A 121 -3.52 7.47 -5.43
N PRO A 122 -4.38 6.60 -5.99
CA PRO A 122 -4.12 5.94 -7.28
C PRO A 122 -4.12 6.88 -8.50
N PHE A 123 -4.51 8.14 -8.31
CA PHE A 123 -4.54 9.18 -9.32
C PHE A 123 -3.40 10.20 -9.16
N GLU A 124 -2.44 9.91 -8.28
CA GLU A 124 -1.17 10.62 -8.16
C GLU A 124 -0.01 9.70 -8.58
N SER A 125 1.05 10.29 -9.09
CA SER A 125 2.34 9.63 -9.28
C SER A 125 3.27 9.95 -8.11
N MET A 126 4.11 8.98 -7.72
CA MET A 126 5.15 9.17 -6.71
C MET A 126 6.52 8.92 -7.34
N ALA A 127 7.43 9.88 -7.22
CA ALA A 127 8.79 9.74 -7.73
C ALA A 127 9.76 9.32 -6.62
N ILE A 128 10.48 8.22 -6.82
CA ILE A 128 11.34 7.59 -5.80
C ILE A 128 12.76 7.39 -6.37
N PRO A 129 13.83 7.68 -5.62
CA PRO A 129 15.19 7.42 -6.04
C PRO A 129 15.45 5.91 -6.16
N GLN A 130 16.05 5.48 -7.25
CA GLN A 130 16.44 4.09 -7.48
C GLN A 130 17.81 4.01 -8.15
N TRP A 131 18.60 3.02 -7.76
CA TRP A 131 19.87 2.72 -8.42
C TRP A 131 19.64 1.86 -9.67
N ILE A 132 19.90 2.42 -10.85
CA ILE A 132 19.69 1.78 -12.16
C ILE A 132 20.95 1.97 -13.02
N ASP A 133 21.47 0.87 -13.54
CA ASP A 133 22.66 0.81 -14.41
C ASP A 133 23.86 1.64 -13.92
N GLY A 134 24.14 1.58 -12.62
CA GLY A 134 25.30 2.28 -12.04
C GLY A 134 25.05 3.76 -11.74
N SER A 135 23.79 4.22 -11.71
CA SER A 135 23.45 5.61 -11.39
C SER A 135 22.16 5.71 -10.58
N TRP A 136 22.07 6.68 -9.67
CA TRP A 136 20.80 7.04 -9.05
C TRP A 136 19.94 7.80 -10.06
N ARG A 137 18.69 7.37 -10.21
CA ARG A 137 17.68 8.05 -11.04
C ARG A 137 16.42 8.26 -10.22
N MET A 138 15.73 9.37 -10.48
CA MET A 138 14.41 9.61 -9.93
C MET A 138 13.37 8.94 -10.83
N VAL A 139 12.67 7.93 -10.33
CA VAL A 139 11.71 7.15 -11.12
C VAL A 139 10.29 7.52 -10.73
N ASP A 140 9.49 7.96 -11.70
CA ASP A 140 8.05 8.19 -11.57
C ASP A 140 7.27 6.86 -11.54
N TYR A 141 6.50 6.61 -10.48
CA TYR A 141 5.64 5.45 -10.33
C TYR A 141 4.15 5.79 -10.34
N LYS A 142 3.34 4.94 -10.95
CA LYS A 142 1.89 4.87 -10.73
C LYS A 142 1.61 4.03 -9.50
N VAL A 143 0.70 4.51 -8.65
CA VAL A 143 0.17 3.76 -7.51
C VAL A 143 -0.99 2.84 -7.95
N THR A 144 -0.90 1.57 -7.59
CA THR A 144 -1.95 0.55 -7.79
C THR A 144 -2.31 -0.08 -6.43
N PRO A 145 -3.43 0.32 -5.80
CA PRO A 145 -3.92 -0.31 -4.58
C PRO A 145 -4.34 -1.76 -4.83
N ILE A 146 -3.90 -2.67 -3.96
CA ILE A 146 -4.19 -4.11 -4.01
C ILE A 146 -4.91 -4.49 -2.72
N GLU A 147 -6.22 -4.67 -2.80
CA GLU A 147 -7.02 -5.01 -1.62
C GLU A 147 -6.67 -6.40 -1.09
N LEU A 148 -6.29 -6.49 0.18
CA LEU A 148 -5.96 -7.75 0.87
C LEU A 148 -7.18 -8.38 1.52
N THR A 149 -8.23 -7.60 1.79
CA THR A 149 -9.47 -8.10 2.36
C THR A 149 -10.38 -8.80 1.33
N PRO A 150 -11.29 -9.68 1.77
CA PRO A 150 -12.24 -10.35 0.90
C PRO A 150 -13.21 -9.34 0.30
N THR A 151 -13.42 -9.41 -1.01
CA THR A 151 -14.35 -8.54 -1.76
C THR A 151 -15.67 -9.23 -2.11
N SER A 152 -15.75 -10.55 -1.92
CA SER A 152 -16.93 -11.38 -2.16
C SER A 152 -17.00 -12.54 -1.17
N GLY A 153 -18.13 -13.27 -1.19
CA GLY A 153 -18.34 -14.45 -0.35
C GLY A 153 -18.66 -14.11 1.11
N PHE A 154 -18.82 -15.15 1.93
CA PHE A 154 -19.26 -15.02 3.33
C PHE A 154 -18.39 -14.11 4.19
N ARG A 155 -17.07 -14.08 3.96
CA ARG A 155 -16.16 -13.26 4.77
C ARG A 155 -16.34 -11.76 4.52
N LYS A 156 -16.77 -11.35 3.32
CA LYS A 156 -17.03 -9.93 3.01
C LYS A 156 -18.16 -9.35 3.85
N LEU A 157 -19.09 -10.17 4.35
CA LEU A 157 -20.19 -9.72 5.22
C LEU A 157 -19.72 -9.09 6.53
N PHE A 158 -18.51 -9.41 6.97
CA PHE A 158 -17.93 -8.93 8.22
C PHE A 158 -16.84 -7.87 7.99
N ILE A 159 -16.76 -7.33 6.78
CA ILE A 159 -15.77 -6.33 6.37
C ILE A 159 -16.53 -5.10 5.90
N ASN A 160 -16.55 -4.06 6.71
CA ASN A 160 -17.03 -2.74 6.31
C ASN A 160 -15.95 -2.01 5.49
N ASP A 161 -16.29 -0.83 4.97
CA ASP A 161 -15.34 -0.06 4.17
C ASP A 161 -14.11 0.34 4.99
N ASP A 162 -14.26 0.76 6.26
CA ASP A 162 -13.15 1.06 7.17
C ASP A 162 -12.33 -0.17 7.59
N ASP A 163 -12.82 -1.38 7.33
CA ASP A 163 -12.12 -2.62 7.66
C ASP A 163 -11.24 -3.12 6.51
N ARG A 164 -11.33 -2.49 5.33
CA ARG A 164 -10.55 -2.89 4.15
C ARG A 164 -9.07 -2.60 4.36
N VAL A 165 -8.21 -3.51 3.91
CA VAL A 165 -6.74 -3.36 4.02
C VAL A 165 -6.13 -3.51 2.64
N PHE A 166 -5.08 -2.75 2.36
CA PHE A 166 -4.45 -2.69 1.04
C PHE A 166 -2.93 -2.85 1.15
N ALA A 167 -2.36 -3.54 0.17
CA ALA A 167 -0.96 -3.34 -0.23
C ALA A 167 -0.93 -2.36 -1.41
N TYR A 168 0.24 -1.80 -1.71
CA TYR A 168 0.40 -0.83 -2.78
C TYR A 168 1.47 -1.29 -3.76
N GLY A 169 1.06 -1.56 -5.00
CA GLY A 169 1.98 -1.77 -6.12
C GLY A 169 2.39 -0.42 -6.70
N LEU A 170 3.67 -0.25 -6.98
CA LEU A 170 4.25 0.91 -7.66
C LEU A 170 4.80 0.45 -9.01
N GLU A 171 4.20 0.97 -10.09
CA GLU A 171 4.53 0.60 -11.46
C GLU A 171 5.29 1.75 -12.15
N PRO A 172 6.52 1.54 -12.65
CA PRO A 172 7.25 2.57 -13.38
C PRO A 172 6.43 3.13 -14.55
N ILE A 173 6.39 4.46 -14.68
CA ILE A 173 5.65 5.12 -15.76
C ILE A 173 6.51 5.22 -17.02
N ARG A 174 7.79 5.61 -16.88
CA ARG A 174 8.67 5.88 -18.02
C ARG A 174 9.84 4.92 -18.13
N ASP A 175 10.59 4.79 -17.04
CA ASP A 175 11.84 4.04 -17.00
C ASP A 175 11.55 2.53 -17.09
N SER A 176 11.82 1.94 -18.25
CA SER A 176 11.66 0.50 -18.46
C SER A 176 12.69 -0.31 -17.70
N GLU A 177 13.79 0.31 -17.27
CA GLU A 177 14.84 -0.35 -16.51
C GLU A 177 14.58 -0.37 -15.00
N ALA A 178 13.72 0.52 -14.52
CA ALA A 178 13.30 0.56 -13.13
C ALA A 178 12.57 -0.71 -12.68
N GLU A 179 12.86 -1.14 -11.47
CA GLU A 179 12.15 -2.24 -10.83
C GLU A 179 10.81 -1.76 -10.25
N PRO A 180 9.71 -2.52 -10.39
CA PRO A 180 8.47 -2.21 -9.69
C PRO A 180 8.60 -2.50 -8.19
N HIS A 181 7.81 -1.81 -7.37
CA HIS A 181 7.78 -2.02 -5.92
C HIS A 181 6.43 -2.54 -5.44
N LEU A 182 6.43 -3.41 -4.43
CA LEU A 182 5.24 -3.80 -3.69
C LEU A 182 5.42 -3.48 -2.21
N ILE A 183 4.57 -2.62 -1.70
CA ILE A 183 4.66 -2.12 -0.33
C ILE A 183 3.50 -2.67 0.49
N PHE A 184 3.83 -3.37 1.57
CA PHE A 184 2.86 -3.79 2.57
C PHE A 184 2.81 -2.80 3.73
N MET A 185 1.62 -2.33 4.06
CA MET A 185 1.39 -1.44 5.19
C MET A 185 1.55 -2.20 6.51
N GLY A 186 2.22 -1.58 7.49
CA GLY A 186 2.23 -2.03 8.89
C GLY A 186 0.89 -1.77 9.58
N THR A 187 0.75 -2.20 10.84
CA THR A 187 -0.47 -1.95 11.61
C THR A 187 -0.69 -0.45 11.77
N THR A 188 -1.79 0.04 11.20
CA THR A 188 -2.10 1.48 11.18
C THR A 188 -2.57 2.01 12.54
N TYR A 189 -2.91 3.29 12.61
CA TYR A 189 -3.45 3.95 13.80
C TYR A 189 -4.97 3.72 13.92
N PRO A 190 -5.61 3.97 15.08
CA PRO A 190 -7.01 3.61 15.33
C PRO A 190 -8.05 4.13 14.33
N ALA A 191 -7.89 5.36 13.83
CA ALA A 191 -8.73 5.93 12.78
C ALA A 191 -8.31 5.48 11.35
N GLY A 192 -7.15 4.85 11.21
CA GLY A 192 -6.58 4.42 9.95
C GLY A 192 -7.36 3.27 9.29
N GLN A 193 -7.26 3.22 7.96
CA GLN A 193 -7.94 2.23 7.12
C GLN A 193 -7.54 0.80 7.48
N GLY A 194 -8.50 -0.01 7.90
CA GLY A 194 -8.31 -1.43 8.19
C GLY A 194 -7.68 -1.74 9.55
N PHE A 195 -7.60 -0.77 10.47
CA PHE A 195 -6.97 -0.92 11.79
C PHE A 195 -7.42 -2.19 12.54
N ASN A 196 -8.72 -2.34 12.75
CA ASN A 196 -9.26 -3.48 13.52
C ASN A 196 -8.96 -4.83 12.85
N VAL A 197 -8.90 -4.89 11.52
CA VAL A 197 -8.55 -6.12 10.80
C VAL A 197 -7.07 -6.42 10.97
N GLN A 198 -6.20 -5.42 10.87
CA GLN A 198 -4.77 -5.57 11.06
C GLN A 198 -4.42 -6.02 12.48
N VAL A 199 -5.00 -5.39 13.51
CA VAL A 199 -4.85 -5.83 14.91
C VAL A 199 -5.33 -7.28 15.10
N ASN A 200 -6.46 -7.64 14.49
CA ASN A 200 -6.94 -9.02 14.55
C ASN A 200 -5.95 -10.01 13.92
N THR A 201 -5.28 -9.59 12.84
CA THR A 201 -4.30 -10.42 12.12
C THR A 201 -2.95 -10.49 12.82
N ASP A 202 -2.57 -9.46 13.58
CA ASP A 202 -1.40 -9.48 14.47
C ASP A 202 -1.56 -10.51 15.58
N LEU A 203 -2.79 -10.58 16.12
CA LEU A 203 -3.14 -11.47 17.22
C LEU A 203 -3.42 -12.90 16.77
N GLU A 204 -3.34 -13.24 15.48
CA GLU A 204 -3.69 -14.57 14.96
C GLU A 204 -3.06 -15.71 15.76
N ALA A 205 -3.91 -16.56 16.34
CA ALA A 205 -3.48 -17.71 17.12
C ALA A 205 -2.81 -18.78 16.22
N PHE A 206 -1.68 -19.32 16.67
CA PHE A 206 -0.96 -20.44 16.01
C PHE A 206 -0.63 -20.24 14.52
N GLU A 207 -0.49 -18.99 14.07
CA GLU A 207 -0.13 -18.66 12.68
C GLU A 207 0.85 -17.45 12.67
N THR A 208 1.52 -17.22 11.55
CA THR A 208 2.31 -15.99 11.34
C THR A 208 1.39 -14.76 11.34
N PRO A 209 1.72 -13.65 12.03
CA PRO A 209 0.99 -12.39 11.95
C PRO A 209 0.71 -11.99 10.50
N GLY A 210 -0.54 -11.67 10.20
CA GLY A 210 -0.96 -11.30 8.85
C GLY A 210 -1.22 -12.46 7.89
N LYS A 211 -1.07 -13.73 8.30
CA LYS A 211 -1.20 -14.86 7.36
C LYS A 211 -2.61 -15.01 6.79
N ILE A 212 -3.67 -14.81 7.57
CA ILE A 212 -5.03 -14.81 6.99
C ILE A 212 -5.20 -13.66 6.01
N LEU A 213 -4.67 -12.48 6.33
CA LEU A 213 -4.74 -11.31 5.45
C LEU A 213 -3.99 -11.55 4.13
N TYR A 214 -2.76 -12.08 4.20
CA TYR A 214 -1.99 -12.51 3.03
C TYR A 214 -2.78 -13.51 2.19
N ARG A 215 -3.33 -14.56 2.81
CA ARG A 215 -4.13 -15.59 2.10
C ARG A 215 -5.34 -15.01 1.37
N GLN A 216 -5.97 -13.96 1.92
CA GLN A 216 -7.13 -13.32 1.32
C GLN A 216 -6.74 -12.42 0.13
N GLY A 217 -5.58 -11.76 0.20
CA GLY A 217 -5.04 -10.91 -0.86
C GLY A 217 -4.21 -11.65 -1.91
N ARG A 218 -3.78 -12.89 -1.63
CA ARG A 218 -2.77 -13.64 -2.39
C ARG A 218 -3.01 -13.65 -3.89
N ASP A 219 -4.23 -13.97 -4.33
CA ASP A 219 -4.54 -14.07 -5.76
C ASP A 219 -4.50 -12.71 -6.46
N LYS A 220 -4.86 -11.63 -5.76
CA LYS A 220 -4.77 -10.26 -6.29
C LYS A 220 -3.31 -9.80 -6.39
N ILE A 221 -2.49 -10.13 -5.39
CA ILE A 221 -1.04 -9.91 -5.42
C ILE A 221 -0.41 -10.70 -6.57
N ALA A 222 -0.70 -12.00 -6.69
CA ALA A 222 -0.17 -12.85 -7.75
C ALA A 222 -0.52 -12.30 -9.15
N LYS A 223 -1.78 -11.91 -9.36
CA LYS A 223 -2.23 -11.25 -10.61
C LYS A 223 -1.51 -9.95 -10.89
N TRP A 224 -1.19 -9.15 -9.87
CA TRP A 224 -0.43 -7.92 -10.03
C TRP A 224 1.05 -8.21 -10.35
N LEU A 225 1.69 -9.16 -9.67
CA LEU A 225 3.06 -9.60 -9.94
C LEU A 225 3.21 -10.14 -11.37
N GLU A 226 2.23 -10.90 -11.86
CA GLU A 226 2.22 -11.45 -13.23
C GLU A 226 2.04 -10.40 -14.34
N LYS A 227 1.65 -9.17 -13.99
CA LYS A 227 1.61 -8.04 -14.94
C LYS A 227 2.97 -7.35 -15.06
N GLN A 228 3.89 -7.58 -14.13
CA GLN A 228 5.18 -6.90 -14.12
C GLN A 228 6.15 -7.53 -15.11
N GLY A 229 6.89 -6.69 -15.84
CA GLY A 229 7.94 -7.12 -16.77
C GLY A 229 9.26 -7.46 -16.09
N LYS A 230 9.43 -7.10 -14.82
CA LYS A 230 10.63 -7.31 -14.01
C LYS A 230 10.27 -7.93 -12.65
N LYS A 231 11.27 -8.55 -12.02
CA LYS A 231 11.15 -9.00 -10.62
C LYS A 231 10.91 -7.77 -9.71
N VAL A 232 10.12 -7.97 -8.66
CA VAL A 232 9.59 -6.89 -7.83
C VAL A 232 10.40 -6.74 -6.54
N HIS A 233 10.74 -5.51 -6.15
CA HIS A 233 11.26 -5.22 -4.82
C HIS A 233 10.09 -5.06 -3.83
N VAL A 234 10.12 -5.82 -2.74
CA VAL A 234 9.07 -5.83 -1.72
C VAL A 234 9.59 -5.20 -0.44
N CYS A 235 8.82 -4.29 0.16
CA CYS A 235 9.16 -3.77 1.46
C CYS A 235 7.94 -3.57 2.37
N GLY A 236 8.20 -3.54 3.68
CA GLY A 236 7.17 -3.25 4.67
C GLY A 236 7.72 -3.16 6.08
N THR A 237 7.00 -2.46 6.95
CA THR A 237 7.32 -2.33 8.37
C THR A 237 6.32 -3.08 9.25
N SER A 238 6.76 -3.62 10.39
CA SER A 238 5.87 -4.28 11.36
C SER A 238 5.06 -5.41 10.72
N LEU A 239 3.72 -5.43 10.85
CA LEU A 239 2.82 -6.34 10.13
C LEU A 239 3.10 -6.39 8.62
N GLY A 240 3.40 -5.25 7.99
CA GLY A 240 3.74 -5.17 6.58
C GLY A 240 5.05 -5.88 6.25
N GLY A 241 6.03 -5.83 7.16
CA GLY A 241 7.24 -6.63 7.05
C GLY A 241 6.93 -8.13 7.15
N SER A 242 6.05 -8.56 8.06
CA SER A 242 5.59 -9.96 8.14
C SER A 242 4.90 -10.43 6.84
N LEU A 243 4.05 -9.59 6.24
CA LEU A 243 3.42 -9.87 4.94
C LEU A 243 4.46 -9.99 3.81
N SER A 244 5.50 -9.17 3.86
CA SER A 244 6.64 -9.23 2.93
C SER A 244 7.38 -10.56 3.05
N LEU A 245 7.64 -11.03 4.28
CA LEU A 245 8.25 -12.32 4.56
C LEU A 245 7.37 -13.51 4.13
N LEU A 246 6.04 -13.40 4.30
CA LEU A 246 5.08 -14.39 3.81
C LEU A 246 5.06 -14.48 2.28
N LEU A 247 5.18 -13.34 1.58
CA LEU A 247 5.30 -13.32 0.14
C LEU A 247 6.62 -13.94 -0.32
N ALA A 248 7.73 -13.66 0.38
CA ALA A 248 9.05 -14.19 0.06
C ALA A 248 9.09 -15.72 0.04
N ILE A 249 8.44 -16.38 1.00
CA ILE A 249 8.38 -17.85 1.05
C ILE A 249 7.39 -18.45 0.04
N ASP A 250 6.39 -17.70 -0.41
CA ASP A 250 5.33 -18.23 -1.28
C ASP A 250 5.61 -18.01 -2.78
N GLN A 251 6.11 -16.82 -3.16
CA GLN A 251 6.33 -16.38 -4.54
C GLN A 251 7.69 -15.68 -4.72
N GLY A 252 8.72 -16.12 -4.00
CA GLY A 252 10.04 -15.49 -4.00
C GLY A 252 10.73 -15.43 -5.36
N ASP A 253 10.40 -16.36 -6.27
CA ASP A 253 10.91 -16.39 -7.65
C ASP A 253 10.55 -15.13 -8.46
N LYS A 254 9.47 -14.44 -8.07
CA LYS A 254 9.00 -13.19 -8.69
C LYS A 254 9.64 -11.93 -8.09
N LEU A 255 10.49 -12.07 -7.06
CA LEU A 255 10.99 -10.93 -6.27
C LEU A 255 12.47 -10.66 -6.56
N SER A 256 12.85 -9.38 -6.64
CA SER A 256 14.25 -8.97 -6.79
C SER A 256 14.94 -8.87 -5.44
N ARG A 257 14.21 -8.42 -4.41
CA ARG A 257 14.68 -8.15 -3.06
C ARG A 257 13.51 -8.01 -2.08
N VAL A 258 13.72 -8.33 -0.81
CA VAL A 258 12.76 -8.10 0.26
C VAL A 258 13.43 -7.36 1.42
N ASP A 259 12.88 -6.21 1.82
CA ASP A 259 13.33 -5.42 2.98
C ASP A 259 12.21 -5.32 4.01
N ALA A 260 12.41 -5.94 5.18
CA ALA A 260 11.44 -5.94 6.26
C ALA A 260 11.98 -5.16 7.47
N LEU A 261 11.32 -4.05 7.80
CA LEU A 261 11.67 -3.19 8.93
C LEU A 261 10.88 -3.59 10.18
N ASN A 262 11.58 -3.95 11.26
CA ASN A 262 10.97 -4.35 12.53
C ASN A 262 9.80 -5.36 12.43
N PRO A 263 9.85 -6.39 11.55
CA PRO A 263 8.75 -7.33 11.41
C PRO A 263 8.70 -8.27 12.61
N PRO A 264 7.52 -8.78 13.01
CA PRO A 264 7.50 -10.05 13.71
C PRO A 264 7.93 -11.17 12.74
N GLY A 265 8.67 -12.16 13.24
CA GLY A 265 9.07 -13.33 12.47
C GLY A 265 7.93 -14.29 12.17
N LEU A 266 8.23 -15.34 11.41
CA LEU A 266 7.28 -16.38 11.04
C LEU A 266 6.89 -17.22 12.25
N TYR A 267 5.69 -17.80 12.23
CA TYR A 267 5.35 -18.89 13.15
C TYR A 267 6.04 -20.19 12.71
N GLU A 268 6.45 -21.02 13.68
CA GLU A 268 6.95 -22.37 13.44
C GLU A 268 5.78 -23.37 13.57
N PRO A 269 5.12 -23.77 12.47
CA PRO A 269 4.00 -24.69 12.55
C PRO A 269 4.48 -26.13 12.74
N TRP A 270 3.63 -26.97 13.35
CA TRP A 270 3.87 -28.42 13.42
C TRP A 270 3.89 -29.10 12.03
N HIS A 271 3.26 -28.46 11.03
CA HIS A 271 3.24 -28.91 9.65
C HIS A 271 3.57 -27.76 8.71
N LYS A 272 4.42 -28.01 7.70
CA LYS A 272 4.78 -27.02 6.70
C LYS A 272 3.53 -26.44 6.03
N SER A 273 3.48 -25.12 5.94
CA SER A 273 2.37 -24.41 5.29
C SER A 273 2.35 -24.73 3.80
N ARG A 274 1.18 -24.92 3.21
CA ARG A 274 1.01 -25.05 1.73
C ARG A 274 1.37 -23.80 0.91
N PHE A 275 1.80 -22.74 1.60
CA PHE A 275 2.21 -21.45 1.03
C PHE A 275 3.68 -21.17 1.37
N ASP A 276 4.39 -22.15 1.92
CA ASP A 276 5.82 -22.06 2.20
C ASP A 276 6.53 -22.89 1.15
N HIS A 277 6.86 -22.27 0.03
CA HIS A 277 7.60 -22.87 -1.09
C HIS A 277 9.09 -22.55 -1.02
N TRP A 278 9.59 -21.97 0.08
CA TRP A 278 10.95 -21.45 0.17
C TRP A 278 12.02 -22.47 -0.27
N ASP A 279 11.91 -23.70 0.21
CA ASP A 279 12.86 -24.77 -0.12
C ASP A 279 12.73 -25.30 -1.56
N GLU A 280 11.63 -24.97 -2.25
CA GLU A 280 11.30 -25.39 -3.62
C GLU A 280 11.73 -24.33 -4.65
N LEU A 281 12.05 -23.11 -4.21
CA LEU A 281 12.51 -22.03 -5.08
C LEU A 281 13.91 -22.34 -5.62
N SER A 282 14.05 -22.35 -6.95
CA SER A 282 15.34 -22.48 -7.63
C SER A 282 16.20 -21.22 -7.47
N GLU A 283 15.55 -20.06 -7.49
CA GLU A 283 16.18 -18.76 -7.26
C GLU A 283 15.46 -18.09 -6.09
N LYS A 284 16.18 -17.90 -5.00
CA LYS A 284 15.68 -17.22 -3.80
C LYS A 284 16.05 -15.73 -3.87
N PRO A 285 15.13 -14.81 -3.59
CA PRO A 285 15.46 -13.40 -3.47
C PRO A 285 16.29 -13.18 -2.20
N PRO A 286 17.17 -12.18 -2.17
CA PRO A 286 17.77 -11.73 -0.93
C PRO A 286 16.68 -11.11 -0.03
N VAL A 287 16.73 -11.46 1.26
CA VAL A 287 15.76 -11.03 2.28
C VAL A 287 16.52 -10.41 3.43
N PHE A 288 16.30 -9.11 3.66
CA PHE A 288 16.94 -8.33 4.71
C PHE A 288 15.92 -8.00 5.80
N ILE A 289 16.25 -8.34 7.05
CA ILE A 289 15.40 -8.05 8.20
C ILE A 289 16.15 -7.09 9.11
N GLN A 290 15.59 -5.90 9.31
CA GLN A 290 16.14 -4.88 10.18
C GLN A 290 15.48 -4.94 11.54
N LYS A 291 16.26 -5.17 12.59
CA LYS A 291 15.85 -5.15 14.00
C LYS A 291 16.45 -3.94 14.69
N GLN A 292 15.65 -2.89 14.83
CA GLN A 292 16.10 -1.61 15.36
C GLN A 292 16.10 -1.57 16.88
N GLY A 293 17.21 -1.09 17.45
CA GLY A 293 17.35 -0.81 18.87
C GLY A 293 16.81 -1.93 19.75
N ASP A 294 15.93 -1.59 20.68
CA ASP A 294 15.27 -2.53 21.58
C ASP A 294 13.83 -2.88 21.17
N ASP A 295 13.49 -2.76 19.87
CA ASP A 295 12.15 -3.05 19.34
C ASP A 295 11.56 -4.36 19.89
N HIS A 296 10.35 -4.26 20.43
CA HIS A 296 9.66 -5.39 21.04
C HIS A 296 9.04 -6.35 20.02
N VAL A 297 8.67 -5.88 18.85
CA VAL A 297 7.91 -6.68 17.87
C VAL A 297 8.81 -7.68 17.15
N SER A 298 9.98 -7.24 16.70
CA SER A 298 10.96 -8.09 16.01
C SER A 298 11.71 -9.07 16.91
N LYS A 299 11.36 -9.11 18.21
CA LYS A 299 11.75 -10.17 19.14
C LYS A 299 10.91 -11.44 18.94
N PHE A 300 9.80 -11.41 18.22
CA PHE A 300 8.91 -12.56 18.10
C PHE A 300 9.12 -13.35 16.79
N GLY A 301 8.74 -14.63 16.81
CA GLY A 301 8.75 -15.50 15.63
C GLY A 301 10.13 -16.08 15.29
N ILE A 302 10.19 -16.73 14.13
CA ILE A 302 11.38 -17.39 13.59
C ILE A 302 11.71 -16.88 12.18
N TRP A 303 12.98 -17.01 11.80
CA TRP A 303 13.51 -16.61 10.51
C TRP A 303 13.95 -17.83 9.69
N LYS A 304 13.91 -17.75 8.36
CA LYS A 304 14.57 -18.75 7.49
C LYS A 304 16.08 -18.57 7.57
N LYS A 305 16.82 -19.68 7.50
CA LYS A 305 18.27 -19.71 7.72
C LYS A 305 19.05 -18.83 6.74
N GLU A 306 18.56 -18.73 5.51
CA GLU A 306 19.20 -17.99 4.43
C GLU A 306 18.83 -16.50 4.39
N TRP A 307 18.04 -16.02 5.35
CA TRP A 307 17.72 -14.60 5.45
C TRP A 307 18.81 -13.83 6.19
N ASP A 308 19.07 -12.62 5.73
CA ASP A 308 20.06 -11.73 6.32
C ASP A 308 19.43 -10.89 7.43
N LEU A 309 19.80 -11.24 8.67
CA LEU A 309 19.34 -10.55 9.86
C LEU A 309 20.32 -9.45 10.27
N LEU A 310 19.82 -8.21 10.31
CA LEU A 310 20.58 -7.03 10.69
C LEU A 310 20.10 -6.52 12.05
N HIS A 311 21.01 -6.40 13.00
CA HIS A 311 20.76 -5.59 14.18
C HIS A 311 21.18 -4.15 13.88
N VAL A 312 20.21 -3.23 14.01
CA VAL A 312 20.39 -1.81 13.71
C VAL A 312 20.52 -1.07 15.03
N THR A 313 21.74 -0.65 15.36
CA THR A 313 22.02 0.11 16.57
C THR A 313 22.05 1.60 16.23
N PRO A 314 21.12 2.43 16.76
CA PRO A 314 21.11 3.86 16.49
C PRO A 314 22.31 4.56 17.14
N PRO A 315 22.57 5.84 16.78
CA PRO A 315 23.55 6.69 17.45
C PRO A 315 23.32 6.74 18.96
N GLU A 316 24.38 6.89 19.76
CA GLU A 316 24.31 6.84 21.23
C GLU A 316 23.29 7.83 21.83
N PHE A 317 23.15 9.01 21.22
CA PHE A 317 22.22 10.04 21.68
C PHE A 317 20.74 9.71 21.42
N LEU A 318 20.44 8.75 20.53
CA LEU A 318 19.09 8.25 20.24
C LEU A 318 18.80 6.90 20.92
N GLN A 319 19.80 6.26 21.52
CA GLN A 319 19.59 5.02 22.25
C GLN A 319 18.75 5.27 23.51
N ASN A 320 17.95 4.28 23.89
CA ASN A 320 17.07 4.29 25.07
C ASN A 320 15.80 5.14 24.95
N ALA A 321 15.39 5.54 23.74
CA ALA A 321 14.08 6.15 23.51
C ALA A 321 12.90 5.18 23.80
N GLY A 322 13.20 3.87 23.89
CA GLY A 322 12.27 2.80 24.29
C GLY A 322 11.77 1.99 23.09
N GLY A 323 11.40 0.72 23.34
CA GLY A 323 11.09 -0.24 22.27
C GLY A 323 9.94 0.16 21.34
N PHE A 324 9.00 1.00 21.78
CA PHE A 324 7.94 1.54 20.90
C PHE A 324 8.46 2.62 19.93
N VAL A 325 9.42 3.44 20.39
CA VAL A 325 10.04 4.45 19.54
C VAL A 325 10.94 3.76 18.52
N ASP A 326 11.77 2.81 18.97
CA ASP A 326 12.60 1.99 18.08
C ASP A 326 11.79 1.18 17.06
N HIS A 327 10.53 0.84 17.38
CA HIS A 327 9.62 0.19 16.44
C HIS A 327 9.22 1.13 15.28
N ALA A 328 9.00 2.42 15.57
CA ALA A 328 8.40 3.38 14.65
C ALA A 328 9.42 4.20 13.85
N LEU A 329 10.58 4.53 14.43
CA LEU A 329 11.58 5.39 13.79
C LEU A 329 12.37 4.65 12.71
N ASN A 330 12.99 5.42 11.81
CA ASN A 330 13.95 4.94 10.83
C ASN A 330 15.34 5.48 11.16
N TYR A 331 16.21 4.63 11.72
CA TYR A 331 17.57 5.04 12.08
C TYR A 331 18.56 4.94 10.93
N ALA A 332 18.14 4.47 9.74
CA ALA A 332 19.08 4.22 8.66
C ALA A 332 19.67 5.48 8.02
N GLY A 333 19.17 6.67 8.37
CA GLY A 333 19.65 7.96 7.86
C GLY A 333 20.92 8.48 8.52
N PHE A 334 21.26 8.02 9.73
CA PHE A 334 22.40 8.54 10.49
C PHE A 334 23.70 7.84 10.11
N ALA A 335 24.77 8.60 9.92
CA ALA A 335 26.09 8.06 9.60
C ALA A 335 26.64 7.13 10.70
N GLU A 336 26.31 7.40 11.97
CA GLU A 336 26.75 6.62 13.13
C GLU A 336 25.90 5.37 13.38
N THR A 337 24.80 5.16 12.65
CA THR A 337 24.00 3.94 12.76
C THR A 337 24.82 2.73 12.30
N ARG A 338 24.84 1.70 13.14
CA ARG A 338 25.55 0.45 12.85
C ARG A 338 24.58 -0.64 12.46
N PHE A 339 24.87 -1.31 11.35
CA PHE A 339 24.12 -2.45 10.84
C PHE A 339 24.98 -3.70 10.93
N VAL A 340 24.74 -4.50 11.96
CA VAL A 340 25.57 -5.67 12.26
C VAL A 340 24.82 -6.94 11.94
N GLY A 341 25.46 -7.84 11.19
CA GLY A 341 24.94 -9.17 10.89
C GLY A 341 24.76 -10.01 12.14
N VAL A 342 23.64 -10.72 12.21
CA VAL A 342 23.30 -11.64 13.30
C VAL A 342 23.24 -13.06 12.76
N ASP A 343 23.75 -14.03 13.51
CA ASP A 343 23.52 -15.45 13.20
C ASP A 343 22.03 -15.79 13.38
N THR A 344 21.37 -16.07 12.25
CA THR A 344 19.95 -16.33 12.19
C THR A 344 19.53 -17.59 12.97
N GLU A 345 20.35 -18.64 12.98
CA GLU A 345 20.05 -19.88 13.71
C GLU A 345 20.19 -19.69 15.22
N ALA A 346 21.27 -19.02 15.65
CA ALA A 346 21.48 -18.69 17.04
C ALA A 346 20.38 -17.73 17.56
N ASP A 347 19.98 -16.74 16.75
CA ASP A 347 18.89 -15.83 17.06
C ASP A 347 17.57 -16.58 17.23
N ASN A 348 17.24 -17.53 16.34
CA ASN A 348 16.05 -18.38 16.47
C ASN A 348 16.06 -19.22 17.76
N GLU A 349 17.15 -19.94 18.05
CA GLU A 349 17.23 -20.83 19.22
C GLU A 349 17.17 -20.06 20.54
N SER A 350 17.77 -18.87 20.62
CA SER A 350 17.71 -18.02 21.82
C SER A 350 16.29 -17.61 22.24
N ARG A 351 15.32 -17.69 21.32
CA ARG A 351 13.95 -17.18 21.50
C ARG A 351 12.90 -18.26 21.64
N LYS A 352 13.27 -19.52 21.43
CA LYS A 352 12.35 -20.65 21.35
C LYS A 352 11.35 -20.71 22.50
N THR A 353 11.83 -20.58 23.73
CA THR A 353 10.98 -20.58 24.93
C THR A 353 10.07 -19.36 25.00
N ARG A 354 10.58 -18.16 24.66
CA ARG A 354 9.78 -16.92 24.62
C ARG A 354 8.68 -17.01 23.57
N ASN A 355 9.02 -17.50 22.38
CA ASN A 355 8.08 -17.68 21.28
C ASN A 355 6.96 -18.63 21.68
N PHE A 356 7.27 -19.76 22.31
CA PHE A 356 6.22 -20.66 22.79
C PHE A 356 5.25 -19.97 23.77
N TRP A 357 5.75 -19.31 24.82
CA TRP A 357 4.87 -18.73 25.84
C TRP A 357 4.15 -17.46 25.38
N LEU A 358 4.87 -16.50 24.80
CA LEU A 358 4.28 -15.20 24.42
C LEU A 358 3.57 -15.28 23.07
N TYR A 359 4.22 -15.88 22.07
CA TYR A 359 3.71 -15.85 20.69
C TYR A 359 2.71 -16.98 20.41
N THR A 360 2.82 -18.13 21.07
CA THR A 360 1.81 -19.20 20.93
C THR A 360 0.70 -19.07 21.97
N VAL A 361 1.02 -19.03 23.26
CA VAL A 361 -0.01 -19.08 24.32
C VAL A 361 -0.68 -17.72 24.55
N LEU A 362 0.09 -16.69 24.96
CA LEU A 362 -0.48 -15.40 25.35
C LEU A 362 -1.20 -14.71 24.19
N ARG A 363 -0.59 -14.71 22.99
CA ARG A 363 -1.23 -14.18 21.77
C ARG A 363 -2.55 -14.87 21.47
N SER A 364 -2.65 -16.19 21.63
CA SER A 364 -3.91 -16.92 21.40
C SER A 364 -5.00 -16.53 22.40
N LEU A 365 -4.65 -16.21 23.65
CA LEU A 365 -5.61 -15.70 24.63
C LEU A 365 -6.10 -14.29 24.25
N ALA A 366 -5.17 -13.42 23.83
CA ALA A 366 -5.50 -12.08 23.35
C ALA A 366 -6.40 -12.13 22.10
N TYR A 367 -6.14 -13.07 21.18
CA TYR A 367 -6.97 -13.32 20.00
C TYR A 367 -8.42 -13.61 20.37
N VAL A 368 -8.66 -14.56 21.29
CA VAL A 368 -10.02 -14.92 21.72
C VAL A 368 -10.75 -13.71 22.34
N GLY A 369 -10.05 -12.91 23.13
CA GLY A 369 -10.59 -11.66 23.67
C GLY A 369 -10.93 -10.65 22.58
N HIS A 370 -10.07 -10.49 21.59
CA HIS A 370 -10.29 -9.59 20.46
C HIS A 370 -11.46 -10.05 19.58
N GLU A 371 -11.60 -11.35 19.31
CA GLU A 371 -12.73 -11.87 18.53
C GLU A 371 -14.08 -11.63 19.22
N PHE A 372 -14.13 -11.70 20.55
CA PHE A 372 -15.31 -11.29 21.31
C PHE A 372 -15.64 -9.81 21.11
N TYR A 373 -14.63 -8.93 21.18
CA TYR A 373 -14.79 -7.51 20.90
C TYR A 373 -15.28 -7.28 19.46
N ARG A 374 -14.67 -7.94 18.48
CA ARG A 374 -14.94 -7.76 17.05
C ARG A 374 -16.33 -8.20 16.62
N TYR A 375 -16.82 -9.34 17.11
CA TYR A 375 -18.10 -9.87 16.67
C TYR A 375 -19.29 -9.47 17.56
N LEU A 376 -19.08 -9.08 18.81
CA LEU A 376 -20.16 -8.70 19.72
C LEU A 376 -20.20 -7.19 20.02
N ILE A 377 -19.07 -6.62 20.44
CA ILE A 377 -19.02 -5.25 20.94
C ILE A 377 -19.01 -4.25 19.78
N LEU A 378 -18.07 -4.40 18.84
CA LEU A 378 -17.85 -3.45 17.75
C LEU A 378 -19.08 -3.27 16.84
N PRO A 379 -19.82 -4.31 16.43
CA PRO A 379 -21.02 -4.14 15.60
C PRO A 379 -22.13 -3.41 16.34
N THR A 380 -22.27 -3.66 17.65
CA THR A 380 -23.24 -2.97 18.51
C THR A 380 -22.90 -1.48 18.62
N VAL A 381 -21.63 -1.15 18.88
CA VAL A 381 -21.14 0.23 18.95
C VAL A 381 -21.37 0.96 17.63
N ARG A 382 -20.98 0.34 16.50
CA ARG A 382 -21.19 0.91 15.15
C ARG A 382 -22.67 1.11 14.82
N TYR A 383 -23.53 0.15 15.19
CA TYR A 383 -24.97 0.28 14.99
C TYR A 383 -25.53 1.50 15.74
N VAL A 384 -25.17 1.66 17.03
CA VAL A 384 -25.59 2.80 17.86
C VAL A 384 -25.07 4.12 17.30
N ALA A 385 -23.80 4.16 16.88
CA ALA A 385 -23.18 5.36 16.33
C ALA A 385 -23.85 5.83 15.03
N ASN A 386 -24.23 4.89 14.15
CA ASN A 386 -24.75 5.21 12.81
C ASN A 386 -26.28 5.37 12.76
N HIS A 387 -27.01 4.93 13.79
CA HIS A 387 -28.48 4.95 13.80
C HIS A 387 -29.07 5.83 14.91
N LYS A 388 -28.36 6.88 15.33
CA LYS A 388 -28.78 7.77 16.43
C LYS A 388 -30.22 8.28 16.26
N LEU A 389 -30.58 8.73 15.05
CA LEU A 389 -31.93 9.22 14.76
C LEU A 389 -32.98 8.10 14.84
N ALA A 390 -32.71 6.95 14.24
CA ALA A 390 -33.64 5.81 14.27
C ALA A 390 -33.85 5.34 15.72
N LEU A 391 -32.77 5.22 16.50
CA LEU A 391 -32.83 4.89 17.92
C LEU A 391 -33.61 5.93 18.73
N ALA A 392 -33.40 7.22 18.47
CA ALA A 392 -34.13 8.31 19.12
C ALA A 392 -35.63 8.26 18.78
N VAL A 393 -35.99 8.02 17.52
CA VAL A 393 -37.38 7.84 17.08
C VAL A 393 -38.00 6.61 17.71
N THR A 394 -37.32 5.46 17.72
CA THR A 394 -37.79 4.24 18.39
C THR A 394 -38.01 4.47 19.87
N ALA A 395 -37.07 5.13 20.56
CA ALA A 395 -37.22 5.49 21.97
C ALA A 395 -38.43 6.43 22.20
N ALA A 396 -38.60 7.45 21.35
CA ALA A 396 -39.73 8.37 21.42
C ALA A 396 -41.08 7.66 21.19
N LEU A 397 -41.15 6.71 20.25
CA LEU A 397 -42.34 5.90 19.99
C LEU A 397 -42.68 4.98 21.17
N ILE A 398 -41.66 4.35 21.78
CA ILE A 398 -41.84 3.52 22.98
C ILE A 398 -42.38 4.39 24.13
N VAL A 399 -41.75 5.53 24.40
CA VAL A 399 -42.16 6.44 25.48
C VAL A 399 -43.56 7.01 25.22
N GLY A 400 -43.84 7.51 24.01
CA GLY A 400 -45.14 8.07 23.64
C GLY A 400 -46.27 7.03 23.70
N GLY A 401 -45.97 5.79 23.31
CA GLY A 401 -46.91 4.67 23.37
C GLY A 401 -47.36 4.28 24.78
N LEU A 402 -46.50 4.48 25.80
CA LEU A 402 -46.84 4.22 27.20
C LEU A 402 -47.95 5.13 27.73
N PHE A 403 -48.22 6.26 27.07
CA PHE A 403 -49.26 7.21 27.45
C PHE A 403 -50.60 7.00 26.73
N ILE A 404 -50.72 6.01 25.84
CA ILE A 404 -51.94 5.72 25.09
C ILE A 404 -52.76 4.63 25.81
N PRO A 405 -53.97 4.93 26.30
CA PRO A 405 -54.82 3.93 26.96
C PRO A 405 -55.14 2.75 26.04
N GLY A 406 -54.98 1.53 26.54
CA GLY A 406 -55.27 0.29 25.79
C GLY A 406 -54.10 -0.27 24.98
N VAL A 407 -52.98 0.45 24.87
CA VAL A 407 -51.76 -0.08 24.27
C VAL A 407 -50.96 -0.86 25.30
N THR A 408 -50.75 -2.15 25.04
CA THR A 408 -49.92 -2.99 25.91
C THR A 408 -48.44 -2.88 25.53
N PRO A 409 -47.50 -3.10 26.47
CA PRO A 409 -46.06 -3.15 26.15
C PRO A 409 -45.71 -4.12 25.01
N ALA A 410 -46.45 -5.23 24.88
CA ALA A 410 -46.27 -6.20 23.81
C ALA A 410 -46.61 -5.62 22.41
N MET A 411 -47.67 -4.82 22.30
CA MET A 411 -48.03 -4.16 21.04
C MET A 411 -46.98 -3.13 20.60
N LEU A 412 -46.39 -2.40 21.56
CA LEU A 412 -45.31 -1.45 21.28
C LEU A 412 -44.05 -2.15 20.78
N LEU A 413 -43.69 -3.30 21.36
CA LEU A 413 -42.55 -4.10 20.89
C LEU A 413 -42.77 -4.65 19.47
N ILE A 414 -43.99 -5.07 19.12
CA ILE A 414 -44.32 -5.54 17.76
C ILE A 414 -44.19 -4.39 16.75
N VAL A 415 -44.75 -3.22 17.03
CA VAL A 415 -44.63 -2.05 16.13
C VAL A 415 -43.18 -1.57 16.03
N ALA A 416 -42.44 -1.53 17.14
CA ALA A 416 -41.04 -1.13 17.16
C ALA A 416 -40.11 -2.14 16.45
N SER A 417 -40.48 -3.43 16.44
CA SER A 417 -39.69 -4.49 15.78
C SER A 417 -39.94 -4.59 14.27
N ALA A 418 -41.04 -4.04 13.73
CA ALA A 418 -41.30 -4.09 12.29
C ALA A 418 -40.24 -3.35 11.45
N PRO A 419 -39.82 -2.11 11.76
CA PRO A 419 -38.71 -1.44 11.06
C PRO A 419 -37.39 -2.19 11.18
N ILE A 420 -37.10 -2.77 12.36
CA ILE A 420 -35.89 -3.56 12.60
C ILE A 420 -35.93 -4.83 11.75
N SER A 421 -37.06 -5.53 11.72
CA SER A 421 -37.23 -6.76 10.93
C SER A 421 -37.12 -6.49 9.43
N PHE A 422 -37.74 -5.41 8.95
CA PHE A 422 -37.61 -4.98 7.55
C PHE A 422 -36.15 -4.62 7.22
N TYR A 423 -35.47 -3.85 8.07
CA TYR A 423 -34.05 -3.54 7.93
C TYR A 423 -33.19 -4.81 7.87
N LEU A 424 -33.43 -5.78 8.76
CA LEU A 424 -32.73 -7.07 8.77
C LEU A 424 -32.98 -7.89 7.50
N ILE A 425 -34.20 -7.90 6.97
CA ILE A 425 -34.53 -8.57 5.69
C ILE A 425 -33.78 -7.89 4.54
N CYS A 426 -33.79 -6.56 4.46
CA CYS A 426 -33.03 -5.83 3.44
C CYS A 426 -31.52 -6.09 3.55
N LYS A 427 -30.96 -6.09 4.77
CA LYS A 427 -29.56 -6.42 5.00
C LYS A 427 -29.23 -7.87 4.66
N PHE A 428 -30.15 -8.79 4.87
CA PHE A 428 -29.99 -10.19 4.47
C PHE A 428 -29.99 -10.34 2.94
N ALA A 429 -30.88 -9.64 2.23
CA ALA A 429 -30.86 -9.62 0.76
C ALA A 429 -29.54 -9.01 0.23
N ASP A 430 -29.11 -7.88 0.79
CA ASP A 430 -27.82 -7.27 0.46
C ASP A 430 -26.65 -8.23 0.72
N ALA A 431 -26.71 -9.00 1.81
CA ALA A 431 -25.72 -10.00 2.16
C ALA A 431 -25.69 -11.15 1.14
N LEU A 432 -26.84 -11.61 0.65
CA LEU A 432 -26.89 -12.63 -0.41
C LEU A 432 -26.23 -12.13 -1.69
N ASP A 433 -26.51 -10.90 -2.11
CA ASP A 433 -25.88 -10.31 -3.30
C ASP A 433 -24.34 -10.27 -3.17
N VAL A 434 -23.83 -9.95 -1.97
CA VAL A 434 -22.40 -9.94 -1.66
C VAL A 434 -21.80 -11.34 -1.62
N ILE A 435 -22.51 -12.31 -1.03
CA ILE A 435 -22.06 -13.72 -0.97
C ILE A 435 -21.92 -14.27 -2.39
N PHE A 436 -22.91 -14.04 -3.24
CA PHE A 436 -22.91 -14.54 -4.62
C PHE A 436 -22.11 -13.66 -5.60
N GLY A 437 -21.55 -12.54 -5.12
CA GLY A 437 -20.74 -11.62 -5.94
C GLY A 437 -21.55 -10.93 -7.04
N TRP A 438 -22.85 -10.75 -6.85
CA TRP A 438 -23.73 -10.07 -7.81
C TRP A 438 -23.61 -8.55 -7.76
N LYS A 439 -23.09 -8.01 -6.65
CA LYS A 439 -22.74 -6.59 -6.53
C LYS A 439 -21.30 -6.35 -6.92
N GLU A 440 -21.09 -5.32 -7.73
CA GLU A 440 -19.75 -4.80 -7.97
C GLU A 440 -19.14 -4.27 -6.68
N VAL A 441 -17.84 -4.52 -6.52
CA VAL A 441 -17.06 -4.04 -5.38
C VAL A 441 -16.92 -2.54 -5.55
N LYS A 442 -17.55 -1.77 -4.66
CA LYS A 442 -17.37 -0.32 -4.65
C LYS A 442 -15.92 0.03 -4.37
N GLU A 443 -15.44 1.09 -5.00
CA GLU A 443 -14.15 1.68 -4.69
C GLU A 443 -14.09 2.08 -3.21
N ALA A 444 -12.93 1.93 -2.59
CA ALA A 444 -12.76 2.31 -1.20
C ALA A 444 -12.79 3.83 -1.09
N PRO A 445 -13.48 4.42 -0.11
CA PRO A 445 -13.49 5.87 0.06
C PRO A 445 -12.09 6.50 0.15
N CYS A 446 -11.12 5.74 0.67
CA CYS A 446 -9.72 6.13 0.79
C CYS A 446 -8.93 6.17 -0.53
N HIS A 447 -9.51 5.66 -1.61
CA HIS A 447 -8.94 5.69 -2.96
C HIS A 447 -9.88 6.35 -3.95
N SER A 448 -10.91 7.06 -3.47
CA SER A 448 -11.88 7.73 -4.35
C SER A 448 -11.21 8.80 -5.23
N ALA A 449 -11.67 8.91 -6.47
CA ALA A 449 -11.23 9.95 -7.41
C ALA A 449 -11.55 11.37 -6.93
N ASP A 450 -12.55 11.51 -6.05
CA ASP A 450 -12.99 12.78 -5.46
C ASP A 450 -12.07 13.28 -4.33
N LEU A 451 -11.10 12.48 -3.89
CA LEU A 451 -10.15 12.89 -2.86
C LEU A 451 -9.24 14.01 -3.37
N PRO A 452 -8.85 14.96 -2.49
CA PRO A 452 -8.00 16.07 -2.90
C PRO A 452 -6.63 15.56 -3.32
N ARG A 453 -6.17 16.04 -4.48
CA ARG A 453 -4.88 15.69 -5.08
C ARG A 453 -3.87 16.80 -4.88
N ASN A 454 -2.60 16.45 -4.82
CA ASN A 454 -1.51 17.40 -4.97
C ASN A 454 -1.31 17.69 -6.46
N GLU A 455 -1.33 18.96 -6.86
CA GLU A 455 -1.25 19.36 -8.28
C GLU A 455 0.02 18.80 -8.95
N ASP A 456 1.17 18.88 -8.28
CA ASP A 456 2.46 18.39 -8.79
C ASP A 456 2.52 16.85 -8.90
N LEU A 457 1.65 16.14 -8.17
CA LEU A 457 1.60 14.68 -8.19
C LEU A 457 0.51 14.14 -9.10
N ASP A 458 -0.50 14.95 -9.48
CA ASP A 458 -1.65 14.49 -10.25
C ASP A 458 -1.23 13.98 -11.63
N MET A 459 -1.35 12.67 -11.84
CA MET A 459 -0.93 12.05 -13.09
C MET A 459 -1.88 12.33 -14.26
N TYR A 460 -3.06 12.89 -14.00
CA TYR A 460 -4.04 13.27 -15.02
C TYR A 460 -3.90 14.73 -15.47
N SER A 461 -3.17 15.55 -14.71
CA SER A 461 -2.92 16.96 -15.03
C SER A 461 -1.50 17.19 -15.55
N ASN A 462 -0.52 16.41 -15.08
CA ASN A 462 0.88 16.61 -15.46
C ASN A 462 1.25 15.91 -16.78
N GLU A 463 1.65 16.69 -17.78
CA GLU A 463 2.07 16.22 -19.10
C GLU A 463 3.56 15.92 -19.20
N ILE A 464 3.87 14.94 -20.03
CA ILE A 464 5.20 14.40 -20.24
C ILE A 464 5.38 14.03 -21.71
N VAL A 465 6.63 14.02 -22.18
CA VAL A 465 7.00 13.55 -23.52
C VAL A 465 7.59 12.15 -23.41
N GLU A 466 7.13 11.24 -24.26
CA GLU A 466 7.63 9.87 -24.36
C GLU A 466 7.70 9.44 -25.84
N SER A 467 8.80 8.80 -26.23
CA SER A 467 8.98 8.28 -27.57
C SER A 467 8.39 6.88 -27.70
N PHE A 468 7.59 6.65 -28.75
CA PHE A 468 7.07 5.34 -29.11
C PHE A 468 7.43 5.01 -30.54
N SER A 469 7.65 3.74 -30.85
CA SER A 469 7.68 3.30 -32.24
C SER A 469 6.29 3.44 -32.89
N TYR A 470 6.25 3.70 -34.19
CA TYR A 470 4.98 3.69 -34.93
C TYR A 470 4.24 2.35 -34.80
N LYS A 471 4.97 1.23 -34.67
CA LYS A 471 4.39 -0.09 -34.39
C LYS A 471 3.69 -0.17 -33.03
N GLU A 472 4.25 0.43 -31.99
CA GLU A 472 3.60 0.52 -30.68
C GLU A 472 2.34 1.38 -30.72
N ILE A 473 2.37 2.49 -31.48
CA ILE A 473 1.20 3.33 -31.73
C ILE A 473 0.11 2.53 -32.47
N GLU A 474 0.48 1.73 -33.48
CA GLU A 474 -0.46 0.84 -34.16
C GLU A 474 -1.08 -0.16 -33.18
N THR A 475 -0.26 -0.88 -32.41
CA THR A 475 -0.72 -1.84 -31.39
C THR A 475 -1.70 -1.20 -30.42
N TYR A 476 -1.34 -0.04 -29.87
CA TYR A 476 -2.17 0.70 -28.91
C TYR A 476 -3.55 1.03 -29.49
N TYR A 477 -3.57 1.65 -30.68
CA TYR A 477 -4.82 2.10 -31.28
C TYR A 477 -5.64 0.95 -31.85
N GLN A 478 -5.02 -0.13 -32.31
CA GLN A 478 -5.71 -1.36 -32.70
C GLN A 478 -6.44 -1.95 -31.49
N ALA A 479 -5.78 -2.06 -30.34
CA ALA A 479 -6.39 -2.54 -29.11
C ALA A 479 -7.53 -1.63 -28.61
N LYS A 480 -7.29 -0.32 -28.49
CA LYS A 480 -8.27 0.61 -27.91
C LYS A 480 -9.40 1.01 -28.84
N ARG A 481 -9.16 1.14 -30.16
CA ARG A 481 -10.21 1.55 -31.11
C ARG A 481 -10.94 0.35 -31.70
N CYS A 482 -10.20 -0.65 -32.19
CA CYS A 482 -10.80 -1.77 -32.90
C CYS A 482 -11.33 -2.80 -31.92
N THR A 483 -10.48 -3.35 -31.04
CA THR A 483 -10.85 -4.45 -30.14
C THR A 483 -11.82 -3.99 -29.04
N LEU A 484 -11.48 -2.91 -28.33
CA LEU A 484 -12.27 -2.43 -27.20
C LEU A 484 -13.54 -1.68 -27.63
N LYS A 485 -13.42 -0.77 -28.60
CA LYS A 485 -14.51 0.17 -28.97
C LYS A 485 -15.27 -0.21 -30.25
N GLY A 486 -14.85 -1.23 -31.00
CA GLY A 486 -15.48 -1.61 -32.27
C GLY A 486 -15.45 -0.53 -33.35
N LYS A 487 -14.52 0.43 -33.27
CA LYS A 487 -14.36 1.54 -34.21
C LYS A 487 -13.36 1.18 -35.30
N SER A 488 -13.47 1.83 -36.47
CA SER A 488 -12.43 1.74 -37.50
C SER A 488 -11.10 2.27 -36.98
N PHE A 489 -10.01 1.59 -37.37
CA PHE A 489 -8.65 1.98 -37.01
C PHE A 489 -8.40 3.45 -37.40
N LEU A 490 -8.56 3.78 -38.68
CA LEU A 490 -8.54 5.17 -39.15
C LEU A 490 -9.84 5.90 -38.79
N PRO A 491 -9.79 7.07 -38.13
CA PRO A 491 -10.97 7.86 -37.82
C PRO A 491 -11.60 8.45 -39.10
N LYS A 492 -12.94 8.56 -39.11
CA LYS A 492 -13.70 9.10 -40.26
C LYS A 492 -13.58 10.62 -40.40
N VAL A 493 -13.33 11.33 -39.29
CA VAL A 493 -13.13 12.78 -39.22
C VAL A 493 -11.70 13.02 -38.73
N SER A 494 -11.02 14.07 -39.23
CA SER A 494 -9.77 14.53 -38.63
C SER A 494 -10.07 15.17 -37.28
N ASP A 495 -10.28 14.35 -36.26
CA ASP A 495 -10.37 14.85 -34.89
C ASP A 495 -9.00 15.44 -34.52
N SER A 496 -9.00 16.70 -34.04
CA SER A 496 -7.95 17.48 -33.36
C SER A 496 -6.49 17.21 -33.79
N GLN A 497 -5.76 18.27 -34.18
CA GLN A 497 -4.31 18.21 -34.31
C GLN A 497 -3.71 17.60 -33.03
N LEU A 498 -2.93 16.53 -33.17
CA LEU A 498 -2.01 16.14 -32.11
C LEU A 498 -0.84 17.14 -32.17
N GLU A 499 -0.26 17.45 -31.02
CA GLU A 499 0.93 18.31 -30.96
C GLU A 499 2.04 17.71 -31.85
N GLU A 500 2.82 18.59 -32.50
CA GLU A 500 3.70 18.35 -33.67
C GLU A 500 3.06 18.43 -35.08
N GLY A 501 1.81 18.86 -35.20
CA GLY A 501 1.23 19.26 -36.50
C GLY A 501 0.78 18.09 -37.39
N LEU A 502 0.93 16.85 -36.93
CA LEU A 502 0.27 15.69 -37.52
C LEU A 502 -1.14 15.53 -36.94
N SER A 503 -2.13 15.41 -37.81
CA SER A 503 -3.45 14.95 -37.39
C SER A 503 -3.36 13.51 -36.87
N LYS A 504 -4.24 13.15 -35.93
CA LYS A 504 -4.39 11.76 -35.48
C LYS A 504 -4.57 10.76 -36.62
N ARG A 505 -5.22 11.19 -37.70
CA ARG A 505 -5.38 10.35 -38.89
C ARG A 505 -4.05 10.10 -39.58
N GLU A 506 -3.20 11.11 -39.73
CA GLU A 506 -1.86 10.96 -40.35
C GLU A 506 -0.94 10.10 -39.50
N LEU A 507 -0.92 10.30 -38.17
CA LEU A 507 -0.18 9.45 -37.24
C LEU A 507 -0.54 7.96 -37.44
N LEU A 508 -1.84 7.66 -37.46
CA LEU A 508 -2.34 6.30 -37.67
C LEU A 508 -2.13 5.79 -39.11
N SER A 509 -2.13 6.67 -40.10
CA SER A 509 -1.81 6.28 -41.47
C SER A 509 -0.35 5.86 -41.59
N ARG A 510 0.57 6.62 -40.99
CA ARG A 510 2.00 6.27 -40.92
C ARG A 510 2.24 5.02 -40.10
N SER A 511 1.50 4.81 -39.01
CA SER A 511 1.68 3.64 -38.15
C SER A 511 1.40 2.31 -38.83
N ARG A 512 0.60 2.28 -39.90
CA ARG A 512 0.32 1.05 -40.69
C ARG A 512 1.31 0.81 -41.82
N ASP A 513 2.13 1.80 -42.14
CA ASP A 513 3.10 1.69 -43.22
C ASP A 513 4.36 1.00 -42.68
N PRO A 514 4.73 -0.19 -43.18
CA PRO A 514 5.90 -0.92 -42.71
C PRO A 514 7.20 -0.12 -42.78
N PHE A 515 7.27 0.90 -43.65
CA PHE A 515 8.42 1.81 -43.74
C PHE A 515 8.67 2.59 -42.44
N TYR A 516 7.62 2.93 -41.70
CA TYR A 516 7.72 3.72 -40.47
C TYR A 516 7.74 2.86 -39.21
N ALA A 517 7.49 1.55 -39.29
CA ALA A 517 7.23 0.69 -38.13
C ALA A 517 8.22 0.85 -36.96
N GLU A 518 9.51 0.88 -37.26
CA GLU A 518 10.60 1.01 -36.28
C GLU A 518 11.05 2.47 -36.02
N GLN A 519 10.49 3.44 -36.74
CA GLN A 519 10.74 4.86 -36.48
C GLN A 519 10.02 5.28 -35.20
N SER A 520 10.64 6.16 -34.42
CA SER A 520 10.03 6.74 -33.24
C SER A 520 9.19 7.97 -33.57
N VAL A 521 8.19 8.21 -32.74
CA VAL A 521 7.39 9.42 -32.69
C VAL A 521 7.25 9.82 -31.23
N ASP A 522 7.46 11.10 -30.96
CA ASP A 522 7.31 11.66 -29.63
C ASP A 522 5.85 11.99 -29.38
N ILE A 523 5.34 11.57 -28.22
CA ILE A 523 3.96 11.80 -27.80
C ILE A 523 3.97 12.60 -26.51
N THR A 524 3.48 13.84 -26.59
CA THR A 524 3.14 14.64 -25.41
C THR A 524 1.76 14.22 -24.90
N ALA A 525 1.69 13.76 -23.66
CA ALA A 525 0.44 13.46 -22.99
C ALA A 525 0.61 13.41 -21.47
N THR A 526 -0.51 13.34 -20.74
CA THR A 526 -0.50 13.18 -19.28
C THR A 526 0.22 11.90 -18.85
N LYS A 527 0.85 11.89 -17.67
CA LYS A 527 1.50 10.70 -17.08
C LYS A 527 0.57 9.48 -17.12
N ALA A 528 -0.71 9.66 -16.79
CA ALA A 528 -1.74 8.63 -16.85
C ALA A 528 -1.95 8.08 -18.26
N LYS A 529 -1.93 8.96 -19.27
CA LYS A 529 -2.11 8.57 -20.66
C LYS A 529 -0.90 7.79 -21.19
N ILE A 530 0.32 8.20 -20.85
CA ILE A 530 1.54 7.47 -21.21
C ILE A 530 1.55 6.09 -20.57
N HIS A 531 1.24 5.98 -19.27
CA HIS A 531 1.11 4.68 -18.60
C HIS A 531 0.03 3.80 -19.26
N ASN A 532 -1.14 4.36 -19.59
CA ASN A 532 -2.22 3.65 -20.31
C ASN A 532 -1.75 3.08 -21.66
N ILE A 533 -0.91 3.83 -22.41
CA ILE A 533 -0.36 3.36 -23.69
C ILE A 533 0.56 2.17 -23.45
N LYS A 534 1.56 2.31 -22.57
CA LYS A 534 2.54 1.26 -22.25
C LYS A 534 1.87 -0.02 -21.72
N GLN A 535 0.92 0.11 -20.79
CA GLN A 535 0.16 -1.04 -20.26
C GLN A 535 -0.66 -1.75 -21.33
N THR A 536 -1.32 -0.99 -22.22
CA THR A 536 -2.08 -1.58 -23.32
C THR A 536 -1.17 -2.40 -24.25
N ILE A 537 0.01 -1.88 -24.59
CA ILE A 537 0.99 -2.58 -25.43
C ILE A 537 1.46 -3.86 -24.74
N SER A 538 1.84 -3.77 -23.46
CA SER A 538 2.26 -4.93 -22.65
C SER A 538 1.19 -6.02 -22.61
N LEU A 539 -0.07 -5.64 -22.36
CA LEU A 539 -1.20 -6.57 -22.37
C LEU A 539 -1.35 -7.27 -23.72
N VAL A 540 -1.32 -6.53 -24.83
CA VAL A 540 -1.46 -7.13 -26.17
C VAL A 540 -0.33 -8.12 -26.47
N ASN A 541 0.92 -7.77 -26.15
CA ASN A 541 2.08 -8.63 -26.36
C ASN A 541 2.01 -9.92 -25.53
N ARG A 542 1.44 -9.87 -24.33
CA ARG A 542 1.22 -11.08 -23.53
C ARG A 542 0.18 -12.00 -24.17
N PHE A 543 -0.88 -11.44 -24.74
CA PHE A 543 -1.99 -12.20 -25.31
C PHE A 543 -1.76 -12.69 -26.75
N SER A 544 -0.84 -12.10 -27.50
CA SER A 544 -0.55 -12.50 -28.89
C SER A 544 -0.09 -13.96 -29.04
N HIS A 545 0.27 -14.62 -27.95
CA HIS A 545 0.75 -16.00 -27.93
C HIS A 545 -0.34 -17.05 -27.56
N PHE A 546 -1.57 -16.64 -27.23
CA PHE A 546 -2.62 -17.56 -26.74
C PHE A 546 -3.78 -17.74 -27.74
N GLN A 547 -4.14 -18.98 -28.06
CA GLN A 547 -5.37 -19.30 -28.79
C GLN A 547 -6.60 -19.03 -27.90
N GLY A 548 -7.55 -18.21 -28.35
CA GLY A 548 -8.72 -17.79 -27.56
C GLY A 548 -8.58 -16.43 -26.87
N ALA A 549 -7.44 -15.74 -27.07
CA ALA A 549 -7.09 -14.50 -26.38
C ALA A 549 -8.03 -13.30 -26.59
N SER A 550 -8.93 -13.28 -27.59
CA SER A 550 -9.62 -12.03 -27.93
C SER A 550 -10.60 -11.55 -26.86
N GLU A 551 -11.36 -12.44 -26.23
CA GLU A 551 -12.34 -12.06 -25.20
C GLU A 551 -11.66 -11.73 -23.87
N GLU A 552 -10.66 -12.52 -23.48
CA GLU A 552 -9.89 -12.24 -22.25
C GLU A 552 -9.08 -10.94 -22.38
N LEU A 553 -8.42 -10.72 -23.52
CA LEU A 553 -7.74 -9.46 -23.83
C LEU A 553 -8.74 -8.29 -23.78
N LYS A 554 -9.93 -8.44 -24.36
CA LYS A 554 -10.95 -7.39 -24.34
C LYS A 554 -11.43 -7.08 -22.92
N ALA A 555 -11.63 -8.10 -22.09
CA ALA A 555 -12.00 -7.93 -20.68
C ALA A 555 -10.93 -7.16 -19.89
N GLN A 556 -9.66 -7.52 -20.05
CA GLN A 556 -8.55 -6.83 -19.38
C GLN A 556 -8.33 -5.41 -19.92
N LEU A 557 -8.50 -5.20 -21.23
CA LEU A 557 -8.47 -3.86 -21.83
C LEU A 557 -9.61 -2.97 -21.33
N GLN A 558 -10.77 -3.57 -21.00
CA GLN A 558 -11.91 -2.87 -20.42
C GLN A 558 -11.67 -2.50 -18.96
N GLU A 559 -11.14 -3.42 -18.15
CA GLU A 559 -10.73 -3.17 -16.76
C GLU A 559 -9.71 -2.03 -16.69
N GLU A 560 -8.66 -2.10 -17.51
CA GLU A 560 -7.63 -1.05 -17.60
C GLU A 560 -8.23 0.28 -18.09
N HIS A 561 -9.14 0.24 -19.07
CA HIS A 561 -9.80 1.46 -19.54
C HIS A 561 -10.67 2.11 -18.47
N ASN A 562 -11.42 1.31 -17.71
CA ASN A 562 -12.29 1.78 -16.63
C ASN A 562 -11.45 2.46 -15.54
N SER A 563 -10.35 1.82 -15.11
CA SER A 563 -9.40 2.39 -14.15
C SER A 563 -8.84 3.73 -14.63
N TYR A 564 -8.42 3.82 -15.89
CA TYR A 564 -7.96 5.08 -16.48
C TYR A 564 -9.05 6.15 -16.57
N THR A 565 -10.31 5.79 -16.80
CA THR A 565 -11.39 6.79 -16.88
C THR A 565 -11.83 7.32 -15.53
N LEU A 566 -11.68 6.54 -14.45
CA LEU A 566 -12.05 6.97 -13.10
C LEU A 566 -11.26 8.19 -12.64
N GLY A 567 -9.96 8.28 -12.95
CA GLY A 567 -9.13 9.41 -12.53
C GLY A 567 -9.34 10.71 -13.30
N LYS A 568 -10.17 10.71 -14.34
CA LYS A 568 -10.49 11.91 -15.14
C LYS A 568 -11.56 12.80 -14.52
N VAL A 569 -12.14 12.37 -13.40
CA VAL A 569 -13.16 13.11 -12.65
C VAL A 569 -12.56 14.40 -12.10
#